data_AF-A0A9Q9BEI7-F1
#
_entry.id   AF-A0A9Q9BEI7-F1
#
_cell.length_a   1.000
_cell.length_b   1.000
_cell.length_c   1.000
_cell.angle_alpha   90.00
_cell.angle_beta   90.00
_cell.angle_gamma   90.00
#
_symmetry.space_group_name_H-M   'P 1'
#
loop_
_entity.id
_entity.type
_entity.pdbx_description
1 polymer ?
#
loop_
_entity_poly.entity_id
_entity_poly.type
_entity_poly.pdbx_seq_one_letter_code
_entity_poly.pdbx_strand_id
1 'polypeptide(L)' 'MKLPLGVTQDTLNICKDIVSKYTEEKDIDEVALDLLNLVYSKGGDFSEKTLQMFAKAYFKKGVY' A
#
# COMPACT_ATOMS: atom_id res chain seq x y z
N MET A 1 -2.85 3.44 14.58
CA MET A 1 -2.24 2.39 13.73
C MET A 1 -0.74 2.36 13.95
N LYS A 2 -0.11 1.19 13.80
CA LYS A 2 1.36 1.04 13.86
C LYS A 2 1.88 0.85 12.44
N LEU A 3 2.76 1.73 11.99
CA LEU A 3 3.37 1.65 10.67
C LEU A 3 4.47 0.58 10.63
N PRO A 4 4.70 -0.07 9.46
CA PRO A 4 5.85 -0.94 9.27
C PRO A 4 7.17 -0.18 9.48
N LEU A 5 8.21 -0.92 9.87
CA LEU A 5 9.52 -0.32 10.14
C LEU A 5 10.08 0.32 8.86
N GLY A 6 10.45 1.60 8.93
CA GLY A 6 10.94 2.37 7.77
C GLY A 6 9.87 3.08 6.94
N VAL A 7 8.58 2.97 7.31
CA VAL A 7 7.49 3.74 6.69
C VAL A 7 7.28 5.06 7.43
N THR A 8 7.29 6.16 6.69
CA THR A 8 6.91 7.49 7.21
C THR A 8 5.44 7.80 6.94
N GLN A 9 4.94 8.88 7.55
CA GLN A 9 3.59 9.36 7.25
C GLN A 9 3.43 9.77 5.78
N ASP A 10 4.47 10.32 5.15
CA ASP A 10 4.48 10.65 3.72
C ASP A 10 4.33 9.39 2.86
N THR A 11 5.07 8.32 3.18
CA THR A 11 4.93 7.02 2.50
C THR A 11 3.51 6.49 2.62
N LEU A 12 2.89 6.60 3.79
CA LEU A 12 1.50 6.20 3.98
C LEU A 12 0.56 7.03 3.11
N ASN A 13 0.72 8.34 3.05
CA ASN A 13 -0.14 9.21 2.23
C ASN A 13 -0.01 8.88 0.73
N ILE A 14 1.21 8.65 0.24
CA ILE A 14 1.46 8.20 -1.14
C ILE A 14 0.78 6.85 -1.40
N CYS A 15 0.87 5.92 -0.45
CA CYS A 15 0.22 4.62 -0.57
C CYS A 15 -1.31 4.75 -0.66
N LYS A 16 -1.92 5.62 0.15
CA LYS A 16 -3.36 5.90 0.10
C LYS A 16 -3.78 6.48 -1.25
N ASP A 17 -3.03 7.44 -1.80
CA ASP A 17 -3.28 8.02 -3.12
C ASP A 17 -3.15 7.00 -4.25
N ILE A 18 -2.31 5.98 -4.08
CA ILE A 18 -2.21 4.86 -5.02
C ILE A 18 -3.43 3.96 -4.87
N VAL A 19 -3.75 3.54 -3.65
CA VAL A 19 -4.86 2.62 -3.33
C VAL A 19 -6.22 3.19 -3.76
N SER A 20 -6.46 4.48 -3.55
CA SER A 20 -7.72 5.16 -3.93
C SER A 20 -8.02 5.11 -5.43
N LYS A 21 -7.02 4.84 -6.27
CA LYS A 21 -7.20 4.66 -7.73
C LYS A 21 -7.71 3.27 -8.10
N TYR A 22 -7.61 2.30 -7.19
CA TYR A 22 -8.00 0.91 -7.42
C TYR A 22 -9.29 0.50 -6.69
N THR A 23 -9.72 1.26 -5.68
CA THR A 23 -10.90 0.93 -4.89
C THR A 23 -11.64 2.17 -4.38
N GLU A 24 -12.97 2.07 -4.26
CA GLU A 24 -13.85 3.05 -3.59
C GLU A 24 -14.13 2.65 -2.13
N GLU A 25 -13.36 1.71 -1.58
CA GLU A 25 -13.45 1.27 -0.18
C GLU A 25 -13.46 2.45 0.79
N LYS A 26 -14.33 2.37 1.81
CA LYS A 26 -14.43 3.41 2.84
C LYS A 26 -13.21 3.45 3.76
N ASP A 27 -12.46 2.35 3.86
CA ASP A 27 -11.30 2.21 4.74
C ASP A 27 -9.97 2.14 3.96
N ILE A 28 -9.69 3.21 3.21
CA ILE A 28 -8.44 3.37 2.44
C ILE A 28 -7.21 3.24 3.35
N ASP A 29 -7.33 3.64 4.62
CA ASP A 29 -6.29 3.53 5.63
C ASP A 29 -5.87 2.08 5.88
N GLU A 30 -6.84 1.17 6.09
CA GLU A 30 -6.59 -0.25 6.30
C GLU A 30 -5.95 -0.90 5.07
N VAL A 31 -6.51 -0.66 3.88
CA VAL A 31 -6.00 -1.24 2.63
C VAL A 31 -4.58 -0.73 2.30
N ALA A 32 -4.29 0.55 2.56
CA ALA A 32 -2.96 1.10 2.39
C ALA A 32 -1.94 0.47 3.34
N LEU A 33 -2.34 0.14 4.57
CA LEU A 33 -1.47 -0.54 5.53
C LEU A 33 -1.20 -1.99 5.17
N ASP A 34 -2.21 -2.72 4.71
CA ASP A 34 -2.03 -4.08 4.22
C ASP A 34 -1.06 -4.13 3.05
N LEU A 35 -1.17 -3.17 2.13
CA LEU A 35 -0.24 -3.05 1.03
C LEU A 35 1.21 -2.76 1.52
N LEU A 36 1.37 -1.85 2.48
CA LEU A 36 2.69 -1.53 3.05
C LEU A 36 3.30 -2.71 3.81
N ASN A 37 2.50 -3.44 4.58
CA ASN A 37 2.90 -4.66 5.25
C ASN A 37 3.34 -5.74 4.25
N LEU A 38 2.62 -5.87 3.13
CA LEU A 38 2.98 -6.79 2.06
C LEU A 38 4.33 -6.42 1.41
N VAL A 39 4.53 -5.15 1.08
CA VAL A 39 5.80 -4.65 0.50
C VAL A 39 6.96 -4.95 1.46
N TYR A 40 6.79 -4.61 2.74
CA TYR A 40 7.78 -4.88 3.78
C TYR A 40 8.09 -6.38 3.90
N SER A 41 7.06 -7.23 3.95
CA SER A 41 7.21 -8.69 4.05
C SER A 41 7.97 -9.30 2.86
N LYS A 42 7.94 -8.65 1.69
CA LYS A 42 8.68 -9.08 0.50
C LYS A 42 10.07 -8.45 0.38
N GLY A 43 10.49 -7.66 1.37
CA GLY A 43 11.76 -6.93 1.34
C GLY A 43 11.81 -5.83 0.28
N GLY A 44 10.63 -5.35 -0.15
CA GLY A 44 10.52 -4.23 -1.08
C GLY A 44 10.86 -2.90 -0.40
N ASP A 45 11.33 -1.95 -1.20
CA ASP A 45 11.45 -0.56 -0.78
C ASP A 45 10.10 0.16 -0.88
N PHE A 46 9.95 1.29 -0.20
CA PHE A 46 8.72 2.07 -0.23
C PHE A 46 8.72 3.19 -1.28
N SER A 47 9.51 3.09 -2.34
CA SER A 47 9.39 4.04 -3.46
C SER A 47 8.02 3.93 -4.11
N GLU A 48 7.56 5.04 -4.68
CA GLU A 48 6.28 5.10 -5.38
C GLU A 48 6.15 4.02 -6.47
N LYS A 49 7.24 3.76 -7.21
CA LYS A 49 7.29 2.72 -8.23
C LYS A 49 7.03 1.32 -7.65
N THR A 50 7.64 1.00 -6.52
CA THR A 50 7.43 -0.29 -5.84
C THR A 50 6.00 -0.37 -5.31
N LEU A 51 5.49 0.68 -4.67
CA LEU A 51 4.10 0.73 -4.20
C LEU A 51 3.08 0.56 -5.33
N GLN A 52 3.27 1.21 -6.48
CA GLN A 52 2.40 1.04 -7.65
C GLN A 52 2.44 -0.39 -8.20
N MET A 53 3.61 -1.01 -8.27
CA MET A 53 3.76 -2.40 -8.73
C MET A 53 3.03 -3.38 -7.80
N PHE A 54 3.20 -3.20 -6.48
CA PHE A 54 2.52 -4.01 -5.49
C PHE A 54 1.00 -3.77 -5.50
N ALA A 55 0.53 -2.52 -5.58
CA ALA A 55 -0.89 -2.19 -5.66
C ALA A 55 -1.53 -2.88 -6.87
N LYS A 56 -0.92 -2.74 -8.04
CA LYS A 56 -1.41 -3.39 -9.26
C LYS A 56 -1.49 -4.91 -9.10
N ALA A 57 -0.51 -5.54 -8.46
CA ALA A 57 -0.53 -6.98 -8.21
C ALA A 57 -1.58 -7.39 -7.17
N TYR A 58 -1.74 -6.58 -6.12
CA TYR A 58 -2.68 -6.77 -5.01
C TYR A 58 -4.13 -6.80 -5.52
N PHE A 59 -4.54 -5.77 -6.27
CA PHE A 59 -5.90 -5.66 -6.80
C PHE A 59 -6.14 -6.53 -8.06
N LYS A 60 -5.10 -6.82 -8.86
CA LYS A 60 -5.26 -7.73 -10.02
C LYS A 60 -5.52 -9.18 -9.61
N LYS A 61 -5.04 -9.61 -8.44
CA LYS A 61 -5.25 -10.98 -7.95
C LYS A 61 -6.63 -11.20 -7.32
N GLY A 62 -7.51 -10.19 -7.25
CA GLY A 62 -8.82 -10.31 -6.60
C GLY A 62 -8.70 -10.61 -5.11
N VAL A 63 -7.62 -10.15 -4.47
CA VAL A 63 -7.50 -10.19 -2.99
C VAL A 63 -8.45 -9.16 -2.36
N TYR A 64 -8.93 -8.20 -3.17
CA TYR A 64 -10.05 -7.28 -2.93
C TYR A 64 -10.88 -7.18 -4.20
#